data_AF-A0A730KWX0-F1
#
_entry.id   AF-A0A730KWX0-F1
#
_cell.length_a   1.000
_cell.length_b   1.000
_cell.length_c   1.000
_cell.angle_alpha   90.00
_cell.angle_beta   90.00
_cell.angle_gamma   90.00
#
_symmetry.space_group_name_H-M   'P 1'
#
loop_
_entity.id
_entity.type
_entity.pdbx_description
1 polymer ?
#
loop_
_entity_poly.entity_id
_entity_poly.type
_entity_poly.pdbx_seq_one_letter_code
_entity_poly.pdbx_strand_id
1 'polypeptide(L)'
;MKRVKTFMLISLLTASFYSSAGIPVAVDASPEWAVEAARWTERLKQWSETAQHYQSQIQAYKDQLATATGIRNIAAFTNELSNLQSELTNIYKQGNSYISDFTSNPEGALSSQAKNLFSKYGAFDMCTTGYERNDNLCKARIVSKAASIEQGNEINKQLSSAMSQIQSLSTRIEASKDMKESQDLANALQAQSLKMQAIKMQYDVWNSKNQADTEMLKEQQRAEYKQQQMNAPIPTIQ
;
A
#
# COMPACT_ATOMS: atom_id res chain seq x y z
N MET A 1 30.87 21.96 -13.66
CA MET A 1 29.61 21.21 -13.73
C MET A 1 29.28 20.68 -12.34
N LYS A 2 28.14 21.10 -11.78
CA LYS A 2 27.77 20.94 -10.36
C LYS A 2 27.41 19.49 -10.05
N ARG A 3 28.03 18.93 -9.01
CA ARG A 3 27.73 17.61 -8.44
C ARG A 3 26.43 17.69 -7.64
N VAL A 4 25.40 16.96 -8.06
CA VAL A 4 24.15 16.81 -7.29
C VAL A 4 24.39 15.79 -6.20
N LYS A 5 24.14 16.19 -4.95
CA LYS A 5 24.27 15.39 -3.73
C LYS A 5 22.99 14.57 -3.54
N THR A 6 23.12 13.24 -3.47
CA THR A 6 22.03 12.35 -3.06
C THR A 6 21.98 12.30 -1.53
N PHE A 7 21.01 12.98 -0.94
CA PHE A 7 20.63 12.75 0.46
C PHE A 7 19.42 11.83 0.47
N MET A 8 19.63 10.60 0.94
CA MET A 8 18.57 9.64 1.25
C MET A 8 18.11 9.94 2.68
N LEU A 9 16.98 10.63 2.83
CA LEU A 9 16.35 10.86 4.14
C LEU A 9 15.41 9.69 4.43
N ILE A 10 15.82 8.80 5.34
CA ILE A 10 14.95 7.83 6.00
C ILE A 10 14.31 8.58 7.17
N SER A 11 13.07 9.05 6.99
CA SER A 11 12.30 9.66 8.08
C SER A 11 11.42 8.60 8.73
N LEU A 12 11.94 7.91 9.76
CA LEU A 12 11.12 7.14 10.69
C LEU A 12 10.40 8.14 11.61
N LEU A 13 9.17 8.51 11.26
CA LEU A 13 8.26 9.22 12.16
C LEU A 13 7.54 8.20 13.04
N THR A 14 8.18 7.79 14.12
CA THR A 14 7.52 7.12 15.24
C THR A 14 6.78 8.17 16.06
N ALA A 15 5.56 8.53 15.64
CA ALA A 15 4.65 9.29 16.48
C ALA A 15 4.11 8.36 17.57
N SER A 16 4.76 8.36 18.73
CA SER A 16 4.28 7.67 19.93
C SER A 16 3.04 8.39 20.45
N PHE A 17 1.85 7.83 20.20
CA PHE A 17 0.61 8.28 20.83
C PHE A 17 0.59 7.84 22.30
N TYR A 18 1.28 8.58 23.17
CA TYR A 18 1.05 8.50 24.61
C TYR A 18 0.00 9.53 24.98
N SER A 19 -1.26 9.11 25.07
CA SER A 19 -2.29 9.87 25.78
C SER A 19 -2.25 9.49 27.26
N SER A 20 -1.47 10.24 28.04
CA SER A 20 -1.66 10.34 29.49
C SER A 20 -1.93 11.80 29.85
N ALA A 21 -2.97 12.01 30.67
CA ALA A 21 -3.10 13.01 31.73
C ALA A 21 -4.57 13.38 31.91
N GLY A 22 -4.97 13.44 33.17
CA GLY A 22 -6.35 13.63 33.59
C GLY A 22 -6.91 15.00 33.20
N ILE A 23 -8.24 15.05 33.21
CA ILE A 23 -9.09 16.16 32.79
C ILE A 23 -8.77 17.40 33.67
N PRO A 24 -8.20 18.48 33.12
CA PRO A 24 -8.22 19.77 33.79
C PRO A 24 -9.52 20.49 33.39
N VAL A 25 -10.43 20.63 34.35
CA VAL A 25 -11.60 21.51 34.22
C VAL A 25 -11.12 22.97 34.21
N ALA A 26 -11.24 23.63 33.05
CA ALA A 26 -10.89 25.04 32.89
C ALA A 26 -12.13 25.93 33.09
N VAL A 27 -11.99 26.89 33.99
CA VAL A 27 -12.89 28.03 34.18
C VAL A 27 -12.42 29.15 33.24
N ASP A 28 -13.34 29.68 32.46
CA ASP A 28 -13.31 30.89 31.62
C ASP A 28 -13.11 30.74 30.08
N ALA A 29 -14.15 31.21 29.38
CA ALA A 29 -14.29 31.67 27.99
C ALA A 29 -13.82 30.82 26.78
N SER A 30 -14.06 29.50 26.78
CA SER A 30 -14.55 28.80 25.58
C SER A 30 -15.17 27.47 26.01
N PRO A 31 -16.37 27.09 25.53
CA PRO A 31 -16.95 25.81 25.90
C PRO A 31 -16.03 24.68 25.42
N GLU A 32 -15.84 23.62 26.22
CA GLU A 32 -14.86 22.53 25.95
C GLU A 32 -14.94 21.97 24.52
N TRP A 33 -16.13 21.97 23.91
CA TRP A 33 -16.34 21.56 22.53
C TRP A 33 -15.63 22.45 21.49
N ALA A 34 -15.44 23.74 21.75
CA ALA A 34 -14.75 24.67 20.85
C ALA A 34 -13.24 24.41 20.83
N VAL A 35 -12.64 24.09 21.99
CA VAL A 35 -11.24 23.67 22.10
C VAL A 35 -11.04 22.31 21.42
N GLU A 36 -12.00 21.39 21.58
CA GLU A 36 -11.98 20.10 20.91
C GLU A 36 -12.12 20.24 19.38
N ALA A 37 -13.01 21.12 18.91
CA ALA A 37 -13.19 21.43 17.49
C ALA A 37 -11.89 21.93 16.84
N ALA A 38 -11.20 22.89 17.47
CA ALA A 38 -9.91 23.38 16.97
C ALA A 38 -8.83 22.27 16.91
N ARG A 39 -8.82 21.35 17.89
CA ARG A 39 -7.92 20.18 17.88
C ARG A 39 -8.24 19.21 16.75
N TRP A 40 -9.52 19.07 16.37
CA TRP A 40 -9.92 18.23 15.24
C TRP A 40 -9.48 18.78 13.89
N THR A 41 -9.53 20.10 13.70
CA THR A 41 -9.04 20.73 12.48
C THR A 41 -7.56 20.42 12.22
N GLU A 42 -6.73 20.48 13.26
CA GLU A 42 -5.30 20.16 13.14
C GLU A 42 -5.07 18.65 12.87
N ARG A 43 -5.79 17.76 13.56
CA ARG A 43 -5.73 16.30 13.30
C ARG A 43 -6.16 15.96 11.88
N LEU A 44 -7.20 16.62 11.36
CA LEU A 44 -7.67 16.48 9.99
C LEU A 44 -6.59 16.81 8.98
N LYS A 45 -5.86 17.91 9.20
CA LYS A 45 -4.73 18.30 8.35
C LYS A 45 -3.65 17.21 8.35
N GLN A 46 -3.25 16.72 9.52
CA GLN A 46 -2.24 15.66 9.64
C GLN A 46 -2.66 14.36 8.94
N TRP A 47 -3.93 13.97 9.07
CA TRP A 47 -4.45 12.79 8.36
C TRP A 47 -4.54 13.00 6.85
N SER A 48 -4.84 14.22 6.39
CA SER A 48 -4.82 14.56 4.96
C SER A 48 -3.41 14.41 4.38
N GLU A 49 -2.40 14.95 5.05
CA GLU A 49 -0.99 14.80 4.66
C GLU A 49 -0.57 13.31 4.67
N THR A 50 -0.98 12.57 5.70
CA THR A 50 -0.74 11.12 5.79
C THR A 50 -1.40 10.37 4.63
N ALA A 51 -2.63 10.74 4.26
CA ALA A 51 -3.35 10.12 3.16
C ALA A 51 -2.69 10.39 1.80
N GLN A 52 -2.23 11.62 1.57
CA GLN A 52 -1.45 11.96 0.38
C GLN A 52 -0.15 11.15 0.32
N HIS A 53 0.54 11.00 1.46
CA HIS A 53 1.73 10.17 1.54
C HIS A 53 1.44 8.71 1.17
N TYR A 54 0.40 8.09 1.73
CA TYR A 54 0.04 6.71 1.42
C TYR A 54 -0.32 6.53 -0.06
N GLN A 55 -1.11 7.45 -0.61
CA GLN A 55 -1.45 7.44 -2.04
C GLN A 55 -0.19 7.52 -2.92
N SER A 56 0.76 8.38 -2.58
CA SER A 56 2.01 8.53 -3.33
C SER A 56 2.86 7.24 -3.32
N GLN A 57 2.91 6.55 -2.18
CA GLN A 57 3.66 5.30 -2.01
C GLN A 57 3.01 4.14 -2.76
N ILE A 58 1.67 4.05 -2.74
CA ILE A 58 0.92 3.09 -3.54
C ILE A 58 1.14 3.34 -5.04
N GLN A 59 1.13 4.61 -5.47
CA GLN A 59 1.40 4.96 -6.86
C GLN A 59 2.82 4.59 -7.28
N ALA A 60 3.83 4.89 -6.45
CA ALA A 60 5.21 4.49 -6.71
C ALA A 60 5.35 2.96 -6.87
N TYR A 61 4.60 2.18 -6.08
CA TYR A 61 4.59 0.73 -6.21
C TYR A 61 3.96 0.24 -7.52
N LYS A 62 2.92 0.92 -8.02
CA LYS A 62 2.35 0.68 -9.36
C LYS A 62 3.37 0.99 -10.45
N ASP A 63 4.07 2.11 -10.34
CA ASP A 63 5.08 2.55 -11.31
C ASP A 63 6.28 1.59 -11.35
N GLN A 64 6.66 1.02 -10.21
CA GLN A 64 7.66 -0.05 -10.14
C GLN A 64 7.21 -1.30 -10.89
N LEU A 65 5.95 -1.71 -10.74
CA LEU A 65 5.42 -2.85 -11.49
C LEU A 65 5.44 -2.55 -12.99
N ALA A 66 4.96 -1.38 -13.41
CA ALA A 66 4.98 -0.97 -14.82
C ALA A 66 6.40 -1.00 -15.41
N THR A 67 7.37 -0.43 -14.68
CA THR A 67 8.77 -0.36 -15.11
C THR A 67 9.40 -1.75 -15.20
N ALA A 68 9.10 -2.64 -14.24
CA ALA A 68 9.67 -3.98 -14.23
C ALA A 68 9.07 -4.88 -15.31
N THR A 69 7.80 -4.69 -15.66
CA THR A 69 7.02 -5.62 -16.52
C THR A 69 6.75 -5.13 -17.93
N GLY A 70 6.85 -3.82 -18.18
CA GLY A 70 6.49 -3.24 -19.47
C GLY A 70 4.98 -3.28 -19.76
N ILE A 71 4.13 -3.38 -18.73
CA ILE A 71 2.67 -3.34 -18.89
C ILE A 71 2.25 -2.13 -19.74
N ARG A 72 1.56 -2.39 -20.86
CA ARG A 72 1.27 -1.38 -21.92
C ARG A 72 0.40 -0.21 -21.44
N ASN A 73 -0.41 -0.42 -20.40
CA ASN A 73 -1.21 0.62 -19.76
C ASN A 73 -1.46 0.25 -18.29
N ILE A 74 -0.54 0.66 -17.40
CA ILE A 74 -0.62 0.31 -15.99
C ILE A 74 -1.86 0.89 -15.31
N ALA A 75 -2.32 2.06 -15.73
CA ALA A 75 -3.52 2.68 -15.17
C ALA A 75 -4.76 1.83 -15.46
N ALA A 76 -4.98 1.44 -16.72
CA ALA A 76 -6.11 0.61 -17.09
C ALA A 76 -6.00 -0.82 -16.54
N PHE A 77 -4.79 -1.40 -16.52
CA PHE A 77 -4.54 -2.68 -15.87
C PHE A 77 -4.92 -2.65 -14.39
N THR A 78 -4.41 -1.67 -13.63
CA THR A 78 -4.69 -1.57 -12.19
C THR A 78 -6.13 -1.21 -11.87
N ASN A 79 -6.83 -0.50 -12.76
CA ASN A 79 -8.27 -0.28 -12.63
C ASN A 79 -9.07 -1.57 -12.86
N GLU A 80 -8.66 -2.42 -13.82
CA GLU A 80 -9.36 -3.68 -14.07
C GLU A 80 -9.01 -4.78 -13.05
N LEU A 81 -7.92 -4.64 -12.27
CA LEU A 81 -7.60 -5.53 -11.16
C LEU A 81 -8.72 -5.62 -10.12
N SER A 82 -9.50 -4.55 -9.93
CA SER A 82 -10.61 -4.56 -8.97
C SER A 82 -11.69 -5.59 -9.32
N ASN A 83 -11.81 -5.97 -10.60
CA ASN A 83 -12.72 -7.04 -11.02
C ASN A 83 -12.30 -8.42 -10.50
N LEU A 84 -11.06 -8.55 -10.02
CA LEU A 84 -10.46 -9.75 -9.46
C LEU A 84 -10.25 -9.63 -7.94
N GLN A 85 -10.88 -8.65 -7.28
CA GLN A 85 -10.58 -8.28 -5.88
C GLN A 85 -10.57 -9.49 -4.93
N SER A 86 -11.56 -10.39 -5.02
CA SER A 86 -11.64 -11.57 -4.15
C SER A 86 -10.45 -12.51 -4.35
N GLU A 87 -10.12 -12.82 -5.61
CA GLU A 87 -9.00 -13.68 -5.96
C GLU A 87 -7.66 -13.06 -5.54
N LEU A 88 -7.44 -11.78 -5.86
CA LEU A 88 -6.22 -11.06 -5.51
C LEU A 88 -6.06 -10.88 -3.99
N THR A 89 -7.16 -10.69 -3.25
CA THR A 89 -7.14 -10.64 -1.78
C THR A 89 -6.71 -11.98 -1.20
N ASN A 90 -7.20 -13.10 -1.76
CA ASN A 90 -6.79 -14.43 -1.33
C ASN A 90 -5.32 -14.68 -1.62
N ILE A 91 -4.84 -14.28 -2.81
CA ILE A 91 -3.42 -14.37 -3.19
C ILE A 91 -2.55 -13.54 -2.22
N TYR A 92 -2.96 -12.31 -1.92
CA TYR A 92 -2.24 -11.45 -0.98
C TYR A 92 -2.13 -12.09 0.42
N LYS A 93 -3.22 -12.70 0.91
CA LYS A 93 -3.26 -13.41 2.20
C LYS A 93 -2.39 -14.68 2.23
N GLN A 94 -2.36 -15.42 1.12
CA GLN A 94 -1.51 -16.61 0.97
C GLN A 94 -0.01 -16.24 0.98
N GLY A 95 0.33 -15.05 0.49
CA GLY A 95 1.70 -14.55 0.51
C GLY A 95 2.64 -15.47 -0.29
N ASN A 96 3.69 -15.99 0.36
CA ASN A 96 4.70 -16.81 -0.34
C ASN A 96 4.21 -18.23 -0.67
N SER A 97 3.17 -18.74 0.00
CA SER A 97 2.62 -20.06 -0.35
C SER A 97 2.05 -20.05 -1.76
N TYR A 98 1.41 -18.94 -2.16
CA TYR A 98 0.92 -18.74 -3.52
C TYR A 98 2.03 -18.91 -4.57
N ILE A 99 3.22 -18.36 -4.31
CA ILE A 99 4.35 -18.48 -5.25
C ILE A 99 4.76 -19.94 -5.42
N SER A 100 4.79 -20.70 -4.32
CA SER A 100 5.08 -22.14 -4.34
C SER A 100 4.01 -22.93 -5.11
N ASP A 101 2.74 -22.64 -4.85
CA ASP A 101 1.59 -23.29 -5.48
C ASP A 101 1.53 -22.99 -6.98
N PHE A 102 1.74 -21.73 -7.36
CA PHE A 102 1.79 -21.30 -8.76
C PHE A 102 2.95 -21.96 -9.51
N THR A 103 4.12 -22.07 -8.89
CA THR A 103 5.29 -22.69 -9.53
C THR A 103 5.06 -24.20 -9.75
N SER A 104 4.27 -24.84 -8.88
CA SER A 104 3.99 -26.29 -8.94
C SER A 104 2.77 -26.62 -9.83
N ASN A 105 1.78 -25.72 -9.88
CA ASN A 105 0.56 -25.86 -10.67
C ASN A 105 0.05 -24.48 -11.16
N PRO A 106 0.67 -23.90 -12.20
CA PRO A 106 0.32 -22.57 -12.71
C PRO A 106 -1.08 -22.52 -13.34
N GLU A 107 -1.55 -23.65 -13.86
CA GLU A 107 -2.86 -23.78 -14.52
C GLU A 107 -4.02 -23.59 -13.53
N GLY A 108 -3.90 -24.13 -12.31
CA GLY A 108 -4.93 -24.05 -11.27
C GLY A 108 -4.82 -22.84 -10.34
N ALA A 109 -3.68 -22.14 -10.34
CA ALA A 109 -3.40 -21.06 -9.40
C ALA A 109 -3.96 -19.68 -9.81
N LEU A 110 -4.50 -19.55 -11.03
CA LEU A 110 -5.17 -18.34 -11.52
C LEU A 110 -6.45 -18.70 -12.26
N SER A 111 -7.51 -17.93 -12.03
CA SER A 111 -8.74 -18.00 -12.81
C SER A 111 -8.47 -17.63 -14.28
N SER A 112 -9.32 -18.12 -15.18
CA SER A 112 -9.27 -17.75 -16.60
C SER A 112 -9.43 -16.24 -16.81
N GLN A 113 -10.29 -15.60 -16.01
CA GLN A 113 -10.48 -14.16 -16.03
C GLN A 113 -9.18 -13.42 -15.68
N ALA A 114 -8.49 -13.86 -14.63
CA ALA A 114 -7.20 -13.30 -14.25
C ALA A 114 -6.16 -13.53 -15.36
N LYS A 115 -5.98 -14.76 -15.83
CA LYS A 115 -5.06 -15.08 -16.95
C LYS A 115 -5.29 -14.15 -18.15
N ASN A 116 -6.55 -13.96 -18.54
CA ASN A 116 -6.93 -13.08 -19.64
C ASN A 116 -6.58 -11.61 -19.39
N LEU A 117 -6.80 -11.12 -18.16
CA LEU A 117 -6.45 -9.74 -17.81
C LEU A 117 -4.93 -9.50 -17.90
N PHE A 118 -4.12 -10.35 -17.27
CA PHE A 118 -2.66 -10.20 -17.32
C PHE A 118 -2.13 -10.31 -18.76
N SER A 119 -2.67 -11.24 -19.56
CA SER A 119 -2.32 -11.41 -20.97
C SER A 119 -2.70 -10.19 -21.82
N LYS A 120 -3.93 -9.66 -21.68
CA LYS A 120 -4.43 -8.45 -22.37
C LYS A 120 -3.46 -7.27 -22.24
N TYR A 121 -2.87 -7.11 -21.06
CA TYR A 121 -1.97 -6.00 -20.75
C TYR A 121 -0.49 -6.31 -20.99
N GLY A 122 -0.15 -7.51 -21.47
CA GLY A 122 1.23 -7.95 -21.71
C GLY A 122 2.04 -8.14 -20.43
N ALA A 123 1.37 -8.34 -19.29
CA ALA A 123 2.03 -8.39 -17.98
C ALA A 123 2.99 -9.58 -17.86
N PHE A 124 2.84 -10.62 -18.68
CA PHE A 124 3.69 -11.80 -18.67
C PHE A 124 4.70 -11.85 -19.82
N ASP A 125 4.75 -10.85 -20.70
CA ASP A 125 5.59 -10.87 -21.90
C ASP A 125 7.09 -10.97 -21.54
N MET A 126 7.49 -10.38 -20.41
CA MET A 126 8.86 -10.46 -19.88
C MET A 126 9.25 -11.83 -19.33
N CYS A 127 8.26 -12.70 -19.04
CA CYS A 127 8.47 -13.99 -18.37
C CYS A 127 8.74 -15.12 -19.38
N THR A 128 9.46 -14.82 -20.45
CA THR A 128 9.69 -15.77 -21.56
C THR A 128 11.18 -16.05 -21.67
N THR A 129 11.68 -16.93 -20.81
CA THR A 129 13.10 -17.33 -20.75
C THR A 129 13.37 -18.66 -21.46
N GLY A 130 12.31 -19.40 -21.83
CA GLY A 130 12.41 -20.72 -22.43
C GLY A 130 12.55 -21.86 -21.41
N TYR A 131 12.57 -21.53 -20.11
CA TYR A 131 12.60 -22.48 -19.00
C TYR A 131 11.32 -22.34 -18.19
N GLU A 132 10.41 -23.31 -18.32
CA GLU A 132 9.05 -23.27 -17.75
C GLU A 132 9.02 -22.90 -16.26
N ARG A 133 9.91 -23.50 -15.45
CA ARG A 133 9.98 -23.21 -14.01
C ARG A 133 10.30 -21.74 -13.71
N ASN A 134 11.21 -21.13 -14.47
CA ASN A 134 11.60 -19.74 -14.29
C ASN A 134 10.49 -18.81 -14.80
N ASP A 135 9.85 -19.16 -15.90
CA ASP A 135 8.73 -18.43 -16.48
C ASP A 135 7.53 -18.42 -15.51
N ASN A 136 7.23 -19.57 -14.88
CA ASN A 136 6.17 -19.68 -13.88
C ASN A 136 6.49 -18.88 -12.61
N LEU A 137 7.73 -18.93 -12.13
CA LEU A 137 8.16 -18.13 -10.99
C LEU A 137 8.06 -16.61 -11.29
N CYS A 138 8.44 -16.19 -12.49
CA CYS A 138 8.28 -14.81 -12.94
C CYS A 138 6.81 -14.38 -12.93
N LYS A 139 5.92 -15.19 -13.54
CA LYS A 139 4.47 -14.92 -13.55
C LYS A 139 3.89 -14.85 -12.14
N ALA A 140 4.26 -15.78 -11.26
CA ALA A 140 3.82 -15.79 -9.86
C ALA A 140 4.17 -14.49 -9.13
N ARG A 141 5.40 -13.99 -9.32
CA ARG A 141 5.87 -12.72 -8.72
C ARG A 141 5.09 -11.52 -9.24
N ILE A 142 4.78 -11.49 -10.54
CA ILE A 142 3.99 -10.41 -11.16
C ILE A 142 2.57 -10.39 -10.59
N VAL A 143 1.94 -11.56 -10.47
CA VAL A 143 0.61 -11.67 -9.84
C VAL A 143 0.65 -11.27 -8.38
N SER A 144 1.65 -11.73 -7.63
CA SER A 144 1.82 -11.34 -6.22
C SER A 144 1.95 -9.82 -6.06
N LYS A 145 2.73 -9.16 -6.92
CA LYS A 145 2.82 -7.69 -6.94
C LYS A 145 1.48 -7.03 -7.28
N ALA A 146 0.74 -7.56 -8.26
CA ALA A 146 -0.60 -7.06 -8.60
C ALA A 146 -1.60 -7.24 -7.44
N ALA A 147 -1.53 -8.35 -6.72
CA ALA A 147 -2.33 -8.58 -5.52
C ALA A 147 -2.01 -7.58 -4.40
N SER A 148 -0.72 -7.28 -4.18
CA SER A 148 -0.31 -6.18 -3.30
C SER A 148 -0.84 -4.83 -3.78
N ILE A 149 -0.81 -4.51 -5.08
CA ILE A 149 -1.38 -3.26 -5.60
C ILE A 149 -2.88 -3.16 -5.29
N GLU A 150 -3.63 -4.25 -5.49
CA GLU A 150 -5.06 -4.26 -5.21
C GLU A 150 -5.36 -4.08 -3.71
N GLN A 151 -4.57 -4.71 -2.84
CA GLN A 151 -4.66 -4.46 -1.40
C GLN A 151 -4.36 -2.99 -1.06
N GLY A 152 -3.40 -2.36 -1.73
CA GLY A 152 -3.09 -0.94 -1.58
C GLY A 152 -4.25 -0.05 -2.04
N ASN A 153 -4.90 -0.37 -3.16
CA ASN A 153 -6.08 0.33 -3.65
C ASN A 153 -7.23 0.28 -2.64
N GLU A 154 -7.48 -0.89 -2.04
CA GLU A 154 -8.53 -1.05 -1.02
C GLU A 154 -8.22 -0.25 0.24
N ILE A 155 -6.97 -0.23 0.71
CA ILE A 155 -6.52 0.64 1.81
C ILE A 155 -6.78 2.12 1.47
N ASN A 156 -6.43 2.55 0.26
CA ASN A 156 -6.65 3.93 -0.19
C ASN A 156 -8.14 4.30 -0.25
N LYS A 157 -9.01 3.37 -0.65
CA LYS A 157 -10.46 3.54 -0.68
C LYS A 157 -11.02 3.70 0.74
N GLN A 158 -10.60 2.83 1.68
CA GLN A 158 -11.01 2.92 3.08
C GLN A 158 -10.55 4.23 3.72
N LEU A 159 -9.32 4.64 3.42
CA LEU A 159 -8.73 5.91 3.87
C LEU A 159 -9.53 7.11 3.36
N SER A 160 -9.80 7.16 2.06
CA SER A 160 -10.58 8.25 1.45
C SER A 160 -12.00 8.34 2.03
N SER A 161 -12.63 7.18 2.25
CA SER A 161 -13.95 7.10 2.87
C SER A 161 -13.95 7.59 4.32
N ALA A 162 -12.99 7.15 5.15
CA ALA A 162 -12.87 7.59 6.53
C ALA A 162 -12.60 9.11 6.60
N MET A 163 -11.68 9.62 5.77
CA MET A 163 -11.38 11.06 5.70
C MET A 163 -12.60 11.89 5.34
N SER A 164 -13.40 11.47 4.35
CA SER A 164 -14.64 12.16 3.99
C SER A 164 -15.66 12.17 5.14
N GLN A 165 -15.77 11.06 5.88
CA GLN A 165 -16.66 10.97 7.04
C GLN A 165 -16.20 11.89 8.17
N ILE A 166 -14.90 11.94 8.45
CA ILE A 166 -14.32 12.84 9.47
C ILE A 166 -14.55 14.31 9.08
N GLN A 167 -14.31 14.68 7.82
CA GLN A 167 -14.53 16.05 7.36
C GLN A 167 -16.00 16.49 7.51
N SER A 168 -16.94 15.59 7.17
CA SER A 168 -18.37 15.83 7.34
C SER A 168 -18.74 16.01 8.82
N LEU A 169 -18.24 15.14 9.70
CA LEU A 169 -18.48 15.23 11.14
C LEU A 169 -17.86 16.51 11.74
N SER A 170 -16.63 16.87 11.36
CA SER A 170 -15.97 18.09 11.83
C SER A 170 -16.76 19.35 11.46
N THR A 171 -17.22 19.42 10.21
CA THR A 171 -18.04 20.55 9.73
C THR A 171 -19.34 20.67 10.52
N ARG A 172 -19.95 19.54 10.89
CA ARG A 172 -21.17 19.52 11.73
C ARG A 172 -20.91 19.95 13.17
N ILE A 173 -19.75 19.60 13.73
CA ILE A 173 -19.36 20.06 15.08
C ILE A 173 -19.16 21.58 15.09
N GLU A 174 -18.44 22.11 14.10
CA GLU A 174 -18.19 23.55 13.98
C GLU A 174 -19.50 24.35 13.82
N ALA A 175 -20.51 23.77 13.16
CA ALA A 175 -21.82 24.40 12.96
C ALA A 175 -22.80 24.19 14.13
N SER A 176 -22.57 23.20 14.99
CA SER A 176 -23.51 22.88 16.07
C SER A 176 -23.43 23.93 17.19
N LYS A 177 -24.60 24.36 17.65
CA LYS A 177 -24.74 25.25 18.81
C LYS A 177 -25.26 24.50 20.04
N ASP A 178 -25.60 23.22 19.87
CA ASP A 178 -26.16 22.36 20.91
C ASP A 178 -25.07 21.47 21.50
N MET A 179 -24.95 21.50 22.82
CA MET A 179 -23.90 20.76 23.55
C MET A 179 -24.08 19.24 23.42
N LYS A 180 -25.31 18.73 23.38
CA LYS A 180 -25.59 17.30 23.29
C LYS A 180 -25.29 16.77 21.89
N GLU A 181 -25.71 17.51 20.85
CA GLU A 181 -25.34 17.20 19.47
C GLU A 181 -23.82 17.23 19.29
N SER A 182 -23.14 18.25 19.83
CA SER A 182 -21.68 18.35 19.78
C SER A 182 -20.98 17.14 20.41
N GLN A 183 -21.52 16.62 21.52
CA GLN A 183 -20.96 15.46 22.19
C GLN A 183 -21.18 14.16 21.40
N ASP A 184 -22.36 13.95 20.81
CA ASP A 184 -22.62 12.80 19.95
C ASP A 184 -21.73 12.81 18.70
N LEU A 185 -21.52 13.98 18.11
CA LEU A 185 -20.62 14.16 16.97
C LEU A 185 -19.15 13.91 17.36
N ALA A 186 -18.72 14.34 18.55
CA ALA A 186 -17.38 14.05 19.05
C ALA A 186 -17.15 12.54 19.25
N ASN A 187 -18.15 11.81 19.76
CA ASN A 187 -18.09 10.36 19.88
C ASN A 187 -17.98 9.68 18.50
N ALA A 188 -18.74 10.15 17.51
CA ALA A 188 -18.65 9.66 16.14
C ALA A 188 -17.26 9.93 15.52
N LEU A 189 -16.68 11.11 15.75
CA LEU A 189 -15.31 11.43 15.33
C LEU A 189 -14.28 10.52 15.98
N GLN A 190 -14.42 10.22 17.27
CA GLN A 190 -13.53 9.32 17.97
C GLN A 190 -13.56 7.91 17.37
N ALA A 191 -14.75 7.41 17.00
CA ALA A 191 -14.86 6.13 16.30
C ALA A 191 -14.13 6.15 14.93
N GLN A 192 -14.23 7.26 14.19
CA GLN A 192 -13.49 7.42 12.94
C GLN A 192 -11.97 7.52 13.15
N SER A 193 -11.51 8.12 14.25
CA SER A 193 -10.10 8.14 14.64
C SER A 193 -9.55 6.73 14.87
N LEU A 194 -10.31 5.86 15.55
CA LEU A 194 -9.95 4.45 15.72
C LEU A 194 -9.90 3.71 14.38
N LYS A 195 -10.86 3.98 13.49
CA LYS A 195 -10.85 3.43 12.12
C LYS A 195 -9.62 3.89 11.34
N MET A 196 -9.22 5.16 11.46
CA MET A 196 -7.99 5.68 10.84
C MET A 196 -6.73 5.00 11.38
N GLN A 197 -6.67 4.72 12.69
CA GLN A 197 -5.57 3.96 13.27
C GLN A 197 -5.51 2.53 12.71
N ALA A 198 -6.66 1.87 12.54
CA ALA A 198 -6.73 0.56 11.90
C ALA A 198 -6.26 0.59 10.43
N ILE A 199 -6.66 1.61 9.67
CA ILE A 199 -6.20 1.82 8.29
C ILE A 199 -4.68 2.06 8.26
N LYS A 200 -4.15 2.85 9.20
CA LYS A 200 -2.70 3.03 9.34
C LYS A 200 -1.99 1.71 9.59
N MET A 201 -2.47 0.89 10.51
CA MET A 201 -1.88 -0.43 10.76
C MET A 201 -1.89 -1.31 9.51
N GLN A 202 -3.00 -1.32 8.75
CA GLN A 202 -3.08 -2.05 7.47
C GLN A 202 -2.06 -1.53 6.45
N TYR A 203 -1.89 -0.22 6.33
CA TYR A 203 -0.88 0.39 5.47
C TYR A 203 0.55 0.03 5.90
N ASP A 204 0.86 0.11 7.19
CA ASP A 204 2.19 -0.19 7.71
C ASP A 204 2.56 -1.66 7.45
N VAL A 205 1.62 -2.58 7.64
CA VAL A 205 1.78 -4.01 7.28
C VAL A 205 2.00 -4.18 5.79
N TRP A 206 1.17 -3.53 4.96
CA TRP A 206 1.28 -3.58 3.50
C TRP A 206 2.64 -3.06 3.01
N ASN A 207 3.07 -1.91 3.51
CA ASN A 207 4.34 -1.29 3.13
C ASN A 207 5.53 -2.15 3.58
N SER A 208 5.51 -2.63 4.82
CA SER A 208 6.55 -3.53 5.35
C SER A 208 6.67 -4.80 4.53
N LYS A 209 5.54 -5.44 4.20
CA LYS A 209 5.51 -6.63 3.32
C LYS A 209 6.15 -6.33 1.97
N ASN A 210 5.75 -5.25 1.30
CA ASN A 210 6.27 -4.92 -0.02
C ASN A 210 7.77 -4.54 -0.02
N GLN A 211 8.25 -3.93 1.07
CA GLN A 211 9.68 -3.67 1.26
C GLN A 211 10.45 -4.99 1.41
N ALA A 212 10.00 -5.88 2.28
CA ALA A 212 10.60 -7.20 2.48
C ALA A 212 10.60 -8.03 1.19
N ASP A 213 9.49 -8.06 0.46
CA ASP A 213 9.39 -8.76 -0.82
C ASP A 213 10.36 -8.16 -1.86
N THR A 214 10.52 -6.83 -1.89
CA THR A 214 11.46 -6.15 -2.80
C THR A 214 12.92 -6.44 -2.44
N GLU A 215 13.28 -6.45 -1.16
CA GLU A 215 14.62 -6.79 -0.70
C GLU A 215 14.96 -8.26 -0.99
N MET A 216 14.03 -9.17 -0.69
CA MET A 216 14.18 -10.59 -1.00
C MET A 216 14.45 -10.81 -2.49
N LEU A 217 13.70 -10.13 -3.37
CA LEU A 217 13.90 -10.23 -4.82
C LEU A 217 15.28 -9.74 -5.26
N LYS A 218 15.78 -8.65 -4.68
CA LYS A 218 17.14 -8.14 -4.98
C LYS A 218 18.21 -9.14 -4.55
N GLU A 219 18.06 -9.75 -3.38
CA GLU A 219 19.01 -10.76 -2.90
C GLU A 219 18.97 -12.03 -3.76
N GLN A 220 17.78 -12.47 -4.19
CA GLN A 220 17.63 -13.59 -5.15
C GLN A 220 18.33 -13.27 -6.48
N GLN A 221 18.13 -12.09 -7.05
CA GLN A 221 18.81 -11.68 -8.28
C GLN A 221 20.34 -11.62 -8.12
N ARG A 222 20.84 -11.12 -6.97
CA ARG A 222 22.29 -11.11 -6.68
C ARG A 222 22.85 -12.52 -6.57
N ALA A 223 22.13 -13.43 -5.93
CA ALA A 223 22.53 -14.83 -5.81
C ALA A 223 22.57 -15.51 -7.19
N GLU A 224 21.53 -15.34 -8.00
CA GLU A 224 21.47 -15.84 -9.38
C GLU A 224 22.64 -15.30 -10.23
N TYR A 225 22.93 -14.01 -10.15
CA TYR A 225 24.04 -13.39 -10.87
C TYR A 225 25.42 -13.92 -10.42
N LYS A 226 25.61 -14.12 -9.11
CA LYS A 226 26.83 -14.75 -8.58
C LYS A 226 27.00 -16.19 -9.08
N GLN A 227 25.91 -16.97 -9.09
CA GLN A 227 25.91 -18.33 -9.63
C GLN A 227 26.26 -18.34 -11.12
N GLN A 228 25.69 -17.42 -11.91
CA GLN A 228 26.03 -17.29 -13.32
C GLN A 228 27.52 -16.96 -13.54
N GLN A 229 28.10 -16.08 -12.73
CA GLN A 229 29.54 -15.78 -12.80
C GLN A 229 30.42 -16.97 -12.42
N MET A 230 30.07 -17.72 -11.38
CA MET A 230 30.84 -18.91 -10.99
C MET A 230 30.79 -20.02 -12.05
N ASN A 231 29.67 -20.11 -12.79
CA ASN A 231 29.46 -21.10 -13.84
C ASN A 231 29.82 -20.57 -15.24
N ALA A 232 30.35 -19.34 -15.36
CA ALA A 232 30.72 -18.77 -16.64
C ALA A 232 31.97 -19.48 -17.20
N PRO A 233 31.96 -19.92 -18.48
CA PRO A 233 33.12 -20.56 -19.09
C PRO A 233 34.31 -19.60 -19.12
N ILE A 234 35.50 -20.10 -18.78
CA ILE A 234 36.74 -19.32 -18.84
C ILE A 234 36.98 -18.93 -20.30
N PRO A 235 37.09 -17.62 -20.63
CA PRO A 235 37.36 -17.19 -21.98
C PRO A 235 38.68 -17.80 -22.46
N THR A 236 38.63 -18.63 -23.50
CA THR A 236 39.83 -19.10 -24.19
C THR A 236 40.27 -17.99 -25.12
N ILE A 237 41.41 -17.37 -24.80
CA ILE A 237 42.05 -16.38 -25.67
C ILE A 237 42.69 -17.17 -26.82
N GLN A 238 42.24 -16.91 -28.06
CA GLN A 238 42.87 -17.42 -29.29
C GLN A 238 44.05 -16.55 -29.70
#